data_AF-A0A2E3BYR6-F1
#
_entry.id   AF-A0A2E3BYR6-F1
#
_cell.length_a   1.000
_cell.length_b   1.000
_cell.length_c   1.000
_cell.angle_alpha   90.00
_cell.angle_beta   90.00
_cell.angle_gamma   90.00
#
_symmetry.space_group_name_H-M   'P 1'
#
loop_
_entity.id
_entity.type
_entity.pdbx_description
1 polymer ?
#
loop_
_entity_poly.entity_id
_entity_poly.type
_entity_poly.pdbx_seq_one_letter_code
_entity_poly.pdbx_strand_id
1 'polypeptide(L)'
;MDIEKTMKMKNPYKIKASFDRPNLGLNIQMLQRDYVSQINQIIKPPCIIYCITKKETGKLAEELDNAVAYHAGLSSKVREKNQKKFMDGDYDTIVATIAFGMGINKPDIRTVIHFGCPQNIESYYQEIGRAGRDQESSNCYLFYGAKDFVIQRRFIDSIKNNQYRLVRSNLLGIMSNYVYTTDCRRKILLKYFGEEYKMENCKKCDNCVNIKKDIDEELIDDVKIIVSQVYETQKDYKFTFGMSTLTLILKGSKSKKIKDWMKKLSHYGSMKSMKDTDIKELIKKSIEYRYLINSEVKEGVHVVKCTKGGLKLITS
;
A
#
# COMPACT_ATOMS: atom_id res chain seq x y z
N MET A 1 -24.89 -11.90 -3.06
CA MET A 1 -25.42 -13.10 -3.72
C MET A 1 -25.18 -14.36 -2.91
N ASP A 2 -23.94 -14.64 -2.47
CA ASP A 2 -23.65 -15.88 -1.71
C ASP A 2 -24.38 -15.99 -0.37
N ILE A 3 -24.51 -14.88 0.38
CA ILE A 3 -25.26 -14.87 1.65
C ILE A 3 -26.74 -15.21 1.41
N GLU A 4 -27.38 -14.55 0.44
CA GLU A 4 -28.81 -14.78 0.11
C GLU A 4 -29.06 -16.22 -0.33
N LYS A 5 -28.17 -16.77 -1.16
CA LYS A 5 -28.26 -18.14 -1.66
C LYS A 5 -28.04 -19.16 -0.55
N THR A 6 -27.01 -18.98 0.26
CA THR A 6 -26.65 -19.89 1.38
C THR A 6 -27.74 -19.89 2.44
N MET A 7 -28.24 -18.70 2.79
CA MET A 7 -29.29 -18.52 3.80
C MET A 7 -30.70 -18.76 3.24
N LYS A 8 -30.83 -19.13 1.96
CA LYS A 8 -32.11 -19.38 1.26
C LYS A 8 -33.12 -18.24 1.44
N MET A 9 -32.63 -17.00 1.43
CA MET A 9 -33.48 -15.81 1.65
C MET A 9 -34.41 -15.59 0.46
N LYS A 10 -35.69 -15.32 0.74
CA LYS A 10 -36.69 -14.97 -0.28
C LYS A 10 -36.92 -13.47 -0.28
N ASN A 11 -36.60 -12.82 -1.40
CA ASN A 11 -36.76 -11.37 -1.63
C ASN A 11 -36.39 -10.50 -0.42
N PRO A 12 -35.16 -10.63 0.14
CA PRO A 12 -34.80 -9.88 1.35
C PRO A 12 -34.71 -8.39 1.05
N TYR A 13 -35.12 -7.56 2.01
CA TYR A 13 -34.83 -6.13 1.98
C TYR A 13 -33.33 -5.90 2.16
N LYS A 14 -32.70 -5.13 1.27
CA LYS A 14 -31.24 -4.94 1.24
C LYS A 14 -30.90 -3.52 1.65
N ILE A 15 -30.23 -3.37 2.78
CA ILE A 15 -29.69 -2.10 3.25
C ILE A 15 -28.16 -2.14 3.11
N LYS A 16 -27.60 -1.17 2.41
CA LYS A 16 -26.15 -0.98 2.28
C LYS A 16 -25.82 0.41 2.80
N ALA A 17 -25.18 0.48 3.97
CA ALA A 17 -24.59 1.72 4.46
C ALA A 17 -23.32 2.07 3.66
N SER A 18 -22.91 3.33 3.74
CA SER A 18 -21.64 3.78 3.14
C SER A 18 -20.44 3.11 3.84
N PHE A 19 -19.42 2.81 3.04
CA PHE A 19 -18.12 2.35 3.49
C PHE A 19 -17.17 3.53 3.77
N ASP A 20 -17.61 4.78 3.59
CA ASP A 20 -16.75 5.94 3.85
C ASP A 20 -16.57 6.17 5.36
N ARG A 21 -15.31 6.37 5.72
CA ARG A 21 -14.85 6.76 7.05
C ARG A 21 -14.01 8.02 6.89
N PRO A 22 -14.67 9.19 6.74
CA PRO A 22 -13.98 10.43 6.42
C PRO A 22 -13.04 10.89 7.55
N ASN A 23 -13.22 10.37 8.76
CA ASN A 23 -12.36 10.64 9.90
C ASN A 23 -11.01 9.91 9.86
N LEU A 24 -10.85 8.86 9.03
CA LEU A 24 -9.63 8.06 8.95
C LEU A 24 -8.62 8.58 7.91
N GLY A 25 -7.42 8.92 8.36
CA GLY A 25 -6.26 9.10 7.49
C GLY A 25 -5.67 7.75 7.05
N LEU A 26 -5.33 7.61 5.77
CA LEU A 26 -4.84 6.34 5.20
C LEU A 26 -3.42 6.51 4.68
N ASN A 27 -2.45 5.81 5.26
CA ASN A 27 -1.04 5.99 4.95
C ASN A 27 -0.40 4.63 4.66
N ILE A 28 0.32 4.48 3.55
CA ILE A 28 1.04 3.25 3.24
C ILE A 28 2.50 3.59 2.96
N GLN A 29 3.39 2.89 3.65
CA GLN A 29 4.83 3.20 3.64
C GLN A 29 5.63 1.90 3.57
N MET A 30 6.78 1.97 2.91
CA MET A 30 7.72 0.86 2.94
C MET A 30 8.41 0.81 4.31
N LEU A 31 8.56 -0.39 4.87
CA LEU A 31 9.24 -0.58 6.15
C LEU A 31 10.72 -0.22 6.03
N GLN A 32 11.19 0.72 6.86
CA GLN A 32 12.58 1.17 6.90
C GLN A 32 13.41 0.34 7.92
N ARG A 33 14.74 0.51 7.91
CA ARG A 33 15.63 -0.18 8.87
C ARG A 33 15.38 0.26 10.31
N ASP A 34 15.17 1.55 10.53
CA ASP A 34 14.87 2.13 11.84
C ASP A 34 13.35 2.27 12.05
N TYR A 35 12.63 1.16 11.87
CA TYR A 35 11.16 1.18 11.95
C TYR A 35 10.65 1.47 13.36
N VAL A 36 11.42 1.16 14.41
CA VAL A 36 10.99 1.36 15.81
C VAL A 36 10.81 2.84 16.10
N SER A 37 11.85 3.65 15.82
CA SER A 37 11.80 5.11 15.97
C SER A 37 10.66 5.72 15.14
N GLN A 38 10.55 5.29 13.88
CA GLN A 38 9.48 5.73 12.98
C GLN A 38 8.08 5.42 13.54
N ILE A 39 7.87 4.21 14.08
CA ILE A 39 6.58 3.79 14.62
C ILE A 39 6.25 4.56 15.90
N ASN A 40 7.20 4.70 16.84
CA ASN A 40 6.97 5.46 18.07
C ASN A 40 6.59 6.92 17.79
N GLN A 41 7.20 7.56 16.78
CA GLN A 41 6.89 8.95 16.41
C GLN A 41 5.47 9.16 15.87
N ILE A 42 4.88 8.16 15.22
CA ILE A 42 3.54 8.28 14.61
C ILE A 42 2.42 7.78 15.51
N ILE A 43 2.74 7.02 16.55
CA ILE A 43 1.75 6.49 17.48
C ILE A 43 1.09 7.65 18.22
N LYS A 44 -0.21 7.80 17.98
CA LYS A 44 -1.11 8.50 18.88
C LYS A 44 -1.90 7.45 19.66
N PRO A 45 -1.75 7.37 21.00
CA PRO A 45 -2.53 6.45 21.81
C PRO A 45 -4.02 6.83 21.79
N PRO A 46 -4.93 5.86 21.93
CA PRO A 46 -4.70 4.42 21.96
C PRO A 46 -4.39 3.86 20.57
N CYS A 47 -3.44 2.91 20.49
CA CYS A 47 -2.95 2.32 19.25
C CYS A 47 -3.13 0.81 19.18
N ILE A 48 -3.54 0.30 18.01
CA ILE A 48 -3.54 -1.14 17.71
C ILE A 48 -2.53 -1.40 16.59
N ILE A 49 -1.63 -2.36 16.79
CA ILE A 49 -0.71 -2.82 15.75
C ILE A 49 -1.04 -4.26 15.37
N TYR A 50 -1.28 -4.52 14.10
CA TYR A 50 -1.51 -5.84 13.52
C TYR A 50 -0.24 -6.39 12.89
N CYS A 51 0.25 -7.52 13.42
CA CYS A 51 1.37 -8.28 12.88
C CYS A 51 0.89 -9.57 12.21
N ILE A 52 1.67 -10.06 11.23
CA ILE A 52 1.37 -11.31 10.53
C ILE A 52 1.58 -12.52 11.45
N THR A 53 2.69 -12.54 12.22
CA THR A 53 3.06 -13.69 13.05
C THR A 53 3.04 -13.41 14.56
N LYS A 54 2.84 -14.47 15.35
CA LYS A 54 2.95 -14.43 16.83
C LYS A 54 4.35 -13.97 17.27
N LYS A 55 5.39 -14.41 16.54
CA LYS A 55 6.78 -14.06 16.83
C LYS A 55 7.02 -12.56 16.65
N GLU A 56 6.56 -11.99 15.55
CA GLU A 56 6.65 -10.52 15.31
C GLU A 56 5.83 -9.74 16.33
N THR A 57 4.67 -10.28 16.75
CA THR A 57 3.82 -9.66 17.78
C THR A 57 4.57 -9.50 19.10
N GLY A 58 5.22 -10.56 19.59
CA GLY A 58 6.01 -10.51 20.83
C GLY A 58 7.21 -9.59 20.68
N LYS A 59 8.00 -9.78 19.62
CA LYS A 59 9.21 -8.99 19.36
C LYS A 59 8.90 -7.48 19.28
N LEU A 60 7.90 -7.09 18.50
CA LEU A 60 7.58 -5.67 18.31
C LEU A 60 7.01 -5.04 19.60
N ALA A 61 6.26 -5.79 20.41
CA ALA A 61 5.79 -5.29 21.71
C ALA A 61 6.94 -5.02 22.70
N GLU A 62 8.05 -5.77 22.60
CA GLU A 62 9.26 -5.53 23.43
C GLU A 62 10.09 -4.35 22.93
N GLU A 63 10.05 -4.05 21.63
CA GLU A 63 10.82 -2.95 21.01
C GLU A 63 10.14 -1.58 21.13
N LEU A 64 8.81 -1.53 21.28
CA LEU A 64 8.03 -0.28 21.30
C LEU A 64 7.81 0.27 22.70
N ASP A 65 7.60 1.59 22.77
CA ASP A 65 7.32 2.27 24.03
C ASP A 65 5.90 1.98 24.49
N ASN A 66 5.74 1.63 25.77
CA ASN A 66 4.46 1.38 26.44
C ASN A 66 3.49 0.46 25.64
N ALA A 67 4.04 -0.65 25.11
CA ALA A 67 3.31 -1.60 24.30
C ALA A 67 3.11 -2.95 25.00
N VAL A 68 2.05 -3.67 24.61
CA VAL A 68 1.77 -5.01 25.12
C VAL A 68 1.35 -5.98 24.01
N ALA A 69 1.84 -7.21 24.06
CA ALA A 69 1.51 -8.24 23.08
C ALA A 69 0.15 -8.93 23.37
N TYR A 70 -0.56 -9.27 22.29
CA TYR A 70 -1.77 -10.08 22.29
C TYR A 70 -1.79 -11.07 21.13
N HIS A 71 -1.65 -12.36 21.42
CA HIS A 71 -1.79 -13.41 20.41
C HIS A 71 -2.21 -14.74 21.02
N ALA A 72 -2.71 -15.66 20.19
CA ALA A 72 -3.15 -17.00 20.59
C ALA A 72 -2.00 -17.95 21.00
N GLY A 73 -0.83 -17.42 21.35
CA GLY A 73 0.25 -18.18 22.00
C GLY A 73 0.36 -17.87 23.49
N LEU A 74 -0.27 -16.77 23.94
CA LEU A 74 -0.37 -16.40 25.34
C LEU A 74 -1.51 -17.18 26.00
N SER A 75 -1.37 -17.47 27.30
CA SER A 75 -2.45 -18.07 28.09
C SER A 75 -3.68 -17.14 28.14
N SER A 76 -4.87 -17.70 28.37
CA SER A 76 -6.10 -16.88 28.45
C SER A 76 -5.98 -15.76 29.49
N LYS A 77 -5.47 -16.10 30.68
CA LYS A 77 -5.24 -15.16 31.79
C LYS A 77 -4.34 -13.99 31.39
N VAL A 78 -3.27 -14.24 30.62
CA VAL A 78 -2.37 -13.18 30.13
C VAL A 78 -3.05 -12.33 29.06
N ARG A 79 -3.78 -12.94 28.12
CA ARG A 79 -4.53 -12.20 27.09
C ARG A 79 -5.57 -11.27 27.69
N GLU A 80 -6.36 -11.76 28.63
CA GLU A 80 -7.38 -10.98 29.35
C GLU A 80 -6.77 -9.83 30.14
N LYS A 81 -5.66 -10.08 30.86
CA LYS A 81 -4.92 -9.05 31.58
C LYS A 81 -4.41 -7.97 30.64
N ASN A 82 -3.73 -8.34 29.56
CA ASN A 82 -3.13 -7.39 28.62
C ASN A 82 -4.21 -6.57 27.90
N GLN A 83 -5.30 -7.21 27.48
CA GLN A 83 -6.46 -6.53 26.89
C GLN A 83 -7.07 -5.55 27.88
N LYS A 84 -7.33 -5.96 29.13
CA LYS A 84 -7.88 -5.08 30.17
C LYS A 84 -7.00 -3.85 30.40
N LYS A 85 -5.70 -4.06 30.59
CA LYS A 85 -4.73 -2.96 30.77
C LYS A 85 -4.73 -1.96 29.61
N PHE A 86 -4.78 -2.44 28.37
CA PHE A 86 -4.92 -1.57 27.21
C PHE A 86 -6.27 -0.82 27.17
N MET A 87 -7.37 -1.48 27.56
CA MET A 87 -8.68 -0.84 27.63
C MET A 87 -8.75 0.25 28.70
N ASP A 88 -8.08 0.03 29.84
CA ASP A 88 -8.03 0.92 31.00
C ASP A 88 -7.02 2.07 30.81
N GLY A 89 -6.18 2.02 29.77
CA GLY A 89 -5.19 3.06 29.45
C GLY A 89 -3.81 2.86 30.09
N ASP A 90 -3.55 1.71 30.72
CA ASP A 90 -2.22 1.38 31.28
C ASP A 90 -1.16 1.19 30.18
N TYR A 91 -1.58 0.78 28.98
CA TYR A 91 -0.73 0.64 27.80
C TYR A 91 -1.26 1.51 26.67
N ASP A 92 -0.36 2.26 26.04
CA ASP A 92 -0.66 3.09 24.88
C ASP A 92 -0.95 2.26 23.63
N THR A 93 -0.26 1.11 23.52
CA THR A 93 -0.27 0.28 22.32
C THR A 93 -0.52 -1.18 22.64
N ILE A 94 -1.40 -1.81 21.86
CA ILE A 94 -1.55 -3.26 21.85
C ILE A 94 -1.10 -3.83 20.50
N VAL A 95 -0.09 -4.69 20.55
CA VAL A 95 0.46 -5.37 19.37
C VAL A 95 -0.17 -6.73 19.28
N ALA A 96 -0.77 -7.05 18.15
CA ALA A 96 -1.64 -8.21 18.01
C ALA A 96 -1.51 -8.92 16.68
N THR A 97 -1.83 -10.21 16.68
CA THR A 97 -2.22 -10.91 15.45
C THR A 97 -3.69 -10.64 15.12
N ILE A 98 -4.13 -11.00 13.90
CA ILE A 98 -5.53 -10.86 13.42
C ILE A 98 -6.58 -11.39 14.42
N ALA A 99 -6.21 -12.32 15.29
CA ALA A 99 -7.06 -12.89 16.34
C ALA A 99 -7.62 -11.87 17.36
N PHE A 100 -7.05 -10.67 17.46
CA PHE A 100 -7.49 -9.61 18.40
C PHE A 100 -8.80 -8.92 17.99
N GLY A 101 -9.32 -9.20 16.78
CA GLY A 101 -10.43 -8.44 16.22
C GLY A 101 -11.85 -8.73 16.75
N MET A 102 -12.14 -9.92 17.26
CA MET A 102 -13.55 -10.33 17.39
C MET A 102 -14.35 -9.73 18.57
N GLY A 103 -13.77 -8.91 19.45
CA GLY A 103 -14.49 -8.48 20.66
C GLY A 103 -14.09 -7.14 21.29
N ILE A 104 -13.30 -6.32 20.60
CA ILE A 104 -12.84 -5.05 21.18
C ILE A 104 -13.74 -3.91 20.77
N ASN A 105 -14.32 -3.27 21.79
CA ASN A 105 -15.13 -2.09 21.66
C ASN A 105 -14.48 -0.92 22.40
N LYS A 106 -13.37 -0.41 21.86
CA LYS A 106 -12.75 0.84 22.29
C LYS A 106 -13.02 1.88 21.20
N PRO A 107 -13.95 2.83 21.40
CA PRO A 107 -14.40 3.70 20.31
C PRO A 107 -13.35 4.75 19.91
N ASP A 108 -12.43 5.06 20.82
CA ASP A 108 -11.46 6.15 20.78
C ASP A 108 -10.07 5.74 20.26
N ILE A 109 -9.94 4.63 19.51
CA ILE A 109 -8.65 4.23 18.93
C ILE A 109 -8.17 5.32 17.95
N ARG A 110 -7.01 5.91 18.23
CA ARG A 110 -6.41 7.01 17.45
C ARG A 110 -5.49 6.53 16.34
N THR A 111 -4.83 5.39 16.54
CA THR A 111 -3.89 4.84 15.56
C THR A 111 -4.14 3.35 15.33
N VAL A 112 -4.18 2.93 14.06
CA VAL A 112 -4.11 1.51 13.68
C VAL A 112 -2.92 1.33 12.74
N ILE A 113 -2.05 0.37 13.04
CA ILE A 113 -0.87 0.08 12.23
C ILE A 113 -0.94 -1.37 11.76
N HIS A 114 -0.68 -1.61 10.48
CA HIS A 114 -0.39 -2.93 9.94
C HIS A 114 1.11 -3.05 9.76
N PHE A 115 1.72 -3.94 10.54
CA PHE A 115 3.13 -4.30 10.43
C PHE A 115 3.23 -5.56 9.55
N GLY A 116 3.34 -5.32 8.25
CA GLY A 116 3.23 -6.33 7.20
C GLY A 116 1.91 -6.22 6.45
N CYS A 117 1.93 -6.59 5.17
CA CYS A 117 0.75 -6.48 4.32
C CYS A 117 -0.37 -7.48 4.72
N PRO A 118 -1.62 -7.02 4.91
CA PRO A 118 -2.81 -7.88 5.02
C PRO A 118 -2.99 -8.83 3.85
N GLN A 119 -3.81 -9.87 4.04
CA GLN A 119 -4.07 -10.87 2.99
C GLN A 119 -4.98 -10.37 1.86
N ASN A 120 -5.83 -9.38 2.15
CA ASN A 120 -6.81 -8.83 1.22
C ASN A 120 -7.38 -7.50 1.76
N ILE A 121 -8.15 -6.81 0.91
CA ILE A 121 -8.75 -5.50 1.21
C ILE A 121 -9.84 -5.60 2.28
N GLU A 122 -10.59 -6.70 2.33
CA GLU A 122 -11.66 -6.89 3.32
C GLU A 122 -11.11 -6.96 4.74
N SER A 123 -10.05 -7.77 4.95
CA SER A 123 -9.35 -7.85 6.24
C SER A 123 -8.79 -6.49 6.62
N TYR A 124 -8.07 -5.84 5.69
CA TYR A 124 -7.53 -4.50 5.92
C TYR A 124 -8.62 -3.50 6.34
N TYR A 125 -9.74 -3.45 5.61
CA TYR A 125 -10.86 -2.55 5.88
C TYR A 125 -11.49 -2.79 7.26
N GLN A 126 -11.72 -4.05 7.64
CA GLN A 126 -12.25 -4.39 8.95
C GLN A 126 -11.32 -3.99 10.10
N GLU A 127 -10.01 -4.17 9.89
CA GLU A 127 -8.98 -3.89 10.89
C GLU A 127 -8.80 -2.37 11.09
N ILE A 128 -8.65 -1.59 10.02
CA ILE A 128 -8.58 -0.12 10.11
C ILE A 128 -9.89 0.49 10.63
N GLY A 129 -11.04 -0.17 10.39
CA GLY A 129 -12.36 0.28 10.82
C GLY A 129 -12.54 0.34 12.35
N ARG A 130 -11.58 -0.18 13.13
CA ARG A 130 -11.51 -0.04 14.59
C ARG A 130 -11.08 1.34 15.05
N ALA A 131 -10.33 2.06 14.22
CA ALA A 131 -9.95 3.42 14.49
C ALA A 131 -11.18 4.34 14.49
N GLY A 132 -11.19 5.32 15.39
CA GLY A 132 -12.08 6.48 15.39
C GLY A 132 -13.55 6.17 15.24
N ARG A 133 -14.09 5.21 16.01
CA ARG A 133 -15.53 4.91 15.99
C ARG A 133 -16.36 6.00 16.68
N ASP A 134 -15.71 6.80 17.52
CA ASP A 134 -16.19 8.09 18.03
C ASP A 134 -16.25 9.21 16.95
N GLN A 135 -15.87 8.90 15.70
CA GLN A 135 -15.80 9.83 14.56
C GLN A 135 -14.70 10.90 14.65
N GLU A 136 -13.86 10.86 15.69
CA GLU A 136 -12.72 11.74 15.81
C GLU A 136 -11.60 11.35 14.83
N SER A 137 -10.70 12.29 14.58
CA SER A 137 -9.59 12.08 13.65
C SER A 137 -8.67 10.95 14.14
N SER A 138 -8.50 9.93 13.30
CA SER A 138 -7.61 8.80 13.56
C SER A 138 -6.79 8.48 12.31
N ASN A 139 -5.61 7.88 12.48
CA ASN A 139 -4.73 7.53 11.38
C ASN A 139 -4.52 6.02 11.29
N CYS A 140 -4.48 5.52 10.06
CA CYS A 140 -4.20 4.14 9.74
C CYS A 140 -2.93 4.07 8.89
N TYR A 141 -1.98 3.24 9.32
CA TYR A 141 -0.69 3.05 8.65
C TYR A 141 -0.55 1.59 8.20
N LEU A 142 -0.06 1.36 6.99
CA LEU A 142 0.37 0.05 6.52
C LEU A 142 1.85 0.11 6.18
N PHE A 143 2.66 -0.60 6.96
CA PHE A 143 4.05 -0.84 6.66
C PHE A 143 4.19 -2.15 5.90
N TYR A 144 4.80 -2.10 4.72
CA TYR A 144 5.04 -3.31 3.92
C TYR A 144 6.53 -3.49 3.61
N GLY A 145 6.96 -4.74 3.58
CA GLY A 145 8.26 -5.16 3.09
C GLY A 145 8.18 -5.64 1.64
N ALA A 146 9.31 -5.53 0.91
CA ALA A 146 9.40 -6.08 -0.44
C ALA A 146 9.16 -7.61 -0.51
N LYS A 147 9.34 -8.30 0.62
CA LYS A 147 9.17 -9.76 0.72
C LYS A 147 7.74 -10.19 1.04
N ASP A 148 6.88 -9.29 1.50
CA ASP A 148 5.55 -9.64 2.02
C ASP A 148 4.71 -10.32 0.94
N PHE A 149 4.63 -9.71 -0.24
CA PHE A 149 3.90 -10.27 -1.38
C PHE A 149 4.51 -11.58 -1.88
N VAL A 150 5.85 -11.73 -1.83
CA VAL A 150 6.54 -12.97 -2.24
C VAL A 150 6.19 -14.11 -1.28
N ILE A 151 6.18 -13.85 0.03
CA ILE A 151 5.83 -14.84 1.05
C ILE A 151 4.36 -15.25 0.88
N GLN A 152 3.45 -14.30 0.75
CA GLN A 152 2.03 -14.59 0.54
C GLN A 152 1.80 -15.38 -0.75
N ARG A 153 2.50 -15.02 -1.84
CA ARG A 153 2.43 -15.73 -3.11
C ARG A 153 2.81 -17.20 -2.97
N ARG A 154 3.93 -17.51 -2.29
CA ARG A 154 4.36 -18.88 -2.02
C ARG A 154 3.32 -19.69 -1.23
N PHE A 155 2.68 -19.07 -0.24
CA PHE A 155 1.59 -19.72 0.51
C PHE A 155 0.37 -19.99 -0.37
N ILE A 156 0.05 -19.09 -1.30
CA ILE A 156 -1.07 -19.32 -2.22
C ILE A 156 -0.73 -20.43 -3.22
N ASP A 157 0.50 -20.49 -3.69
CA ASP A 157 0.91 -21.47 -4.71
C ASP A 157 0.92 -22.91 -4.17
N SER A 158 1.11 -23.08 -2.85
CA SER A 158 1.00 -24.39 -2.18
C SER A 158 -0.44 -24.87 -1.95
N ILE A 159 -1.45 -24.03 -2.25
CA ILE A 159 -2.87 -24.42 -2.16
C ILE A 159 -3.20 -25.44 -3.24
N LYS A 160 -3.66 -26.63 -2.82
CA LYS A 160 -4.04 -27.74 -3.74
C LYS A 160 -5.31 -27.45 -4.54
N ASN A 161 -6.29 -26.77 -3.95
CA ASN A 161 -7.55 -26.46 -4.64
C ASN A 161 -7.34 -25.31 -5.65
N ASN A 162 -7.46 -25.62 -6.94
CA ASN A 162 -7.21 -24.67 -8.02
C ASN A 162 -8.14 -23.46 -8.01
N GLN A 163 -9.44 -23.64 -7.75
CA GLN A 163 -10.40 -22.54 -7.71
C GLN A 163 -10.09 -21.60 -6.54
N TYR A 164 -9.86 -22.17 -5.36
CA TYR A 164 -9.52 -21.39 -4.17
C TYR A 164 -8.18 -20.66 -4.33
N ARG A 165 -7.19 -21.32 -4.93
CA ARG A 165 -5.90 -20.71 -5.28
C ARG A 165 -6.07 -19.52 -6.22
N LEU A 166 -6.91 -19.64 -7.25
CA LEU A 166 -7.18 -18.56 -8.19
C LEU A 166 -7.83 -17.36 -7.51
N VAL A 167 -8.83 -17.59 -6.64
CA VAL A 167 -9.48 -16.53 -5.86
C VAL A 167 -8.48 -15.81 -4.96
N ARG A 168 -7.67 -16.55 -4.19
CA ARG A 168 -6.63 -15.99 -3.32
C ARG A 168 -5.57 -15.22 -4.09
N SER A 169 -5.17 -15.73 -5.26
CA SER A 169 -4.25 -15.07 -6.17
C SER A 169 -4.78 -13.71 -6.63
N ASN A 170 -6.06 -13.64 -6.99
CA ASN A 170 -6.70 -12.41 -7.41
C ASN A 170 -6.78 -11.39 -6.26
N LEU A 171 -7.16 -11.83 -5.05
CA LEU A 171 -7.20 -10.97 -3.87
C LEU A 171 -5.82 -10.38 -3.54
N LEU A 172 -4.76 -11.18 -3.64
CA LEU A 172 -3.39 -10.70 -3.45
C LEU A 172 -3.02 -9.63 -4.49
N GLY A 173 -3.38 -9.84 -5.76
CA GLY A 173 -3.13 -8.86 -6.83
C GLY A 173 -3.86 -7.53 -6.59
N ILE A 174 -5.10 -7.59 -6.08
CA ILE A 174 -5.85 -6.38 -5.70
C ILE A 174 -5.18 -5.66 -4.54
N MET A 175 -4.73 -6.38 -3.52
CA MET A 175 -4.03 -5.80 -2.38
C MET A 175 -2.69 -5.17 -2.78
N SER A 176 -1.94 -5.84 -3.67
CA SER A 176 -0.71 -5.30 -4.27
C SER A 176 -0.99 -3.97 -4.99
N ASN A 177 -2.01 -3.94 -5.85
CA ASN A 177 -2.41 -2.71 -6.53
C ASN A 177 -2.80 -1.59 -5.56
N TYR A 178 -3.48 -1.91 -4.45
CA TYR A 178 -3.84 -0.93 -3.43
C TYR A 178 -2.62 -0.36 -2.69
N VAL A 179 -1.63 -1.19 -2.39
CA VAL A 179 -0.37 -0.77 -1.75
C VAL A 179 0.42 0.16 -2.68
N TYR A 180 0.60 -0.24 -3.95
CA TYR A 180 1.44 0.48 -4.90
C TYR A 180 0.76 1.64 -5.63
N THR A 181 -0.56 1.81 -5.50
CA THR A 181 -1.26 2.90 -6.19
C THR A 181 -0.77 4.27 -5.73
N THR A 182 -0.76 5.21 -6.67
CA THR A 182 -0.58 6.66 -6.41
C THR A 182 -1.91 7.41 -6.41
N ASP A 183 -3.03 6.73 -6.72
CA ASP A 183 -4.37 7.32 -6.70
C ASP A 183 -4.85 7.54 -5.26
N CYS A 184 -5.92 8.30 -5.09
CA CYS A 184 -6.56 8.45 -3.79
C CYS A 184 -6.93 7.09 -3.19
N ARG A 185 -6.28 6.69 -2.07
CA ARG A 185 -6.49 5.39 -1.44
C ARG A 185 -7.94 5.18 -1.04
N ARG A 186 -8.59 6.20 -0.46
CA ARG A 186 -10.02 6.16 -0.10
C ARG A 186 -10.90 5.86 -1.30
N LYS A 187 -10.64 6.49 -2.45
CA LYS A 187 -11.40 6.26 -3.69
C LYS A 187 -11.28 4.81 -4.17
N ILE A 188 -10.08 4.24 -4.12
CA ILE A 188 -9.87 2.84 -4.49
C ILE A 188 -10.58 1.89 -3.51
N LEU A 189 -10.49 2.17 -2.21
CA LEU A 189 -11.13 1.38 -1.16
C LEU A 189 -12.65 1.37 -1.29
N LEU A 190 -13.28 2.53 -1.51
CA LEU A 190 -14.72 2.63 -1.72
C LEU A 190 -15.15 1.94 -3.01
N LYS A 191 -14.39 2.13 -4.10
CA LYS A 191 -14.65 1.46 -5.37
C LYS A 191 -14.62 -0.06 -5.23
N TYR A 192 -13.72 -0.60 -4.42
CA TYR A 192 -13.66 -2.04 -4.13
C TYR A 192 -14.98 -2.56 -3.55
N PHE A 193 -15.58 -1.83 -2.62
CA PHE A 193 -16.88 -2.18 -2.03
C PHE A 193 -18.08 -1.75 -2.89
N GLY A 194 -17.86 -1.32 -4.14
CA GLY A 194 -18.92 -0.89 -5.05
C GLY A 194 -19.58 0.41 -4.63
N GLU A 195 -18.80 1.35 -4.10
CA GLU A 195 -19.21 2.73 -3.79
C GLU A 195 -18.36 3.72 -4.57
N GLU A 196 -18.99 4.67 -5.25
CA GLU A 196 -18.28 5.70 -6.01
C GLU A 196 -17.93 6.91 -5.13
N TYR A 197 -16.65 7.22 -5.05
CA TYR A 197 -16.19 8.47 -4.43
C TYR A 197 -16.14 9.59 -5.46
N LYS A 198 -17.03 10.58 -5.30
CA LYS A 198 -17.23 11.67 -6.27
C LYS A 198 -16.09 12.69 -6.29
N MET A 199 -15.39 12.86 -5.17
CA MET A 199 -14.29 13.82 -5.06
C MET A 199 -13.01 13.26 -5.67
N GLU A 200 -12.20 14.12 -6.28
CA GLU A 200 -10.90 13.74 -6.84
C GLU A 200 -9.88 13.39 -5.75
N ASN A 201 -9.94 14.09 -4.61
CA ASN A 201 -8.97 14.03 -3.52
C ASN A 201 -9.69 13.97 -2.16
N CYS A 202 -9.31 13.01 -1.30
CA CYS A 202 -9.93 12.82 0.02
C CYS A 202 -9.32 13.66 1.15
N LYS A 203 -8.23 14.39 0.86
CA LYS A 203 -7.45 15.28 1.73
C LYS A 203 -6.84 14.63 2.98
N LYS A 204 -6.90 13.30 3.10
CA LYS A 204 -6.45 12.56 4.31
C LYS A 204 -5.64 11.30 4.06
N CYS A 205 -5.55 10.81 2.82
CA CYS A 205 -4.59 9.75 2.52
C CYS A 205 -3.24 10.34 2.15
N ASP A 206 -2.16 9.64 2.47
CA ASP A 206 -0.79 9.93 2.06
C ASP A 206 -0.67 10.39 0.60
N ASN A 207 -1.29 9.67 -0.33
CA ASN A 207 -1.28 10.02 -1.74
C ASN A 207 -1.86 11.43 -1.95
N CYS A 208 -2.97 11.76 -1.27
CA CYS A 208 -3.69 13.01 -1.41
C CYS A 208 -3.08 14.20 -0.65
N VAL A 209 -2.37 13.93 0.45
CA VAL A 209 -1.75 14.96 1.30
C VAL A 209 -0.33 15.27 0.82
N ASN A 210 0.41 14.25 0.38
CA ASN A 210 1.79 14.39 -0.13
C ASN A 210 1.82 14.71 -1.63
N ILE A 211 0.86 15.49 -2.13
CA ILE A 211 0.95 16.01 -3.50
C ILE A 211 1.97 17.14 -3.48
N LYS A 212 3.24 16.80 -3.73
CA LYS A 212 4.20 17.83 -4.14
C LYS A 212 3.73 18.33 -5.51
N LYS A 213 3.32 19.60 -5.58
CA LYS A 213 2.67 20.15 -6.77
C LYS A 213 3.66 20.52 -7.87
N ASP A 214 4.85 20.96 -7.46
CA ASP A 214 5.86 21.48 -8.37
C ASP A 214 7.18 20.79 -8.09
N ILE A 215 7.74 20.20 -9.13
CA ILE A 215 9.11 19.71 -9.09
C ILE A 215 10.05 20.92 -9.20
N ASP A 216 11.19 20.84 -8.54
CA ASP A 216 12.26 21.84 -8.67
C ASP A 216 12.49 22.17 -10.15
N GLU A 217 12.49 23.45 -10.52
CA GLU A 217 12.62 23.89 -11.92
C GLU A 217 13.88 23.30 -12.58
N GLU A 218 14.96 23.14 -11.82
CA GLU A 218 16.22 22.55 -12.30
C GLU A 218 16.08 21.08 -12.75
N LEU A 219 15.07 20.36 -12.26
CA LEU A 219 14.86 18.94 -12.55
C LEU A 219 13.75 18.69 -13.59
N ILE A 220 13.03 19.75 -14.01
CA ILE A 220 11.84 19.61 -14.86
C ILE A 220 12.18 18.97 -16.21
N ASP A 221 13.29 19.36 -16.83
CA ASP A 221 13.68 18.92 -18.17
C ASP A 221 14.09 17.45 -18.16
N ASP A 222 14.87 17.05 -17.16
CA ASP A 222 15.25 15.65 -16.95
C ASP A 222 14.01 14.78 -16.72
N VAL A 223 13.04 15.26 -15.94
CA VAL A 223 11.77 14.54 -15.74
C VAL A 223 10.93 14.50 -17.02
N LYS A 224 10.86 15.58 -17.81
CA LYS A 224 10.19 15.57 -19.11
C LYS A 224 10.80 14.52 -20.05
N ILE A 225 12.13 14.36 -20.06
CA ILE A 225 12.82 13.31 -20.83
C ILE A 225 12.38 11.91 -20.39
N ILE A 226 12.39 11.64 -19.08
CA ILE A 226 12.01 10.33 -18.53
C ILE A 226 10.55 10.02 -18.86
N VAL A 227 9.65 10.98 -18.64
CA VAL A 227 8.21 10.82 -18.86
C VAL A 227 7.91 10.63 -20.35
N SER A 228 8.57 11.38 -21.22
CA SER A 228 8.44 11.24 -22.68
C SER A 228 8.90 9.87 -23.15
N GLN A 229 10.03 9.37 -22.64
CA GLN A 229 10.53 8.03 -22.97
C GLN A 229 9.57 6.92 -22.54
N VAL A 230 9.01 7.03 -21.32
CA VAL A 230 8.02 6.07 -20.83
C VAL A 230 6.74 6.15 -21.68
N TYR A 231 6.28 7.35 -22.04
CA TYR A 231 5.10 7.53 -22.88
C TYR A 231 5.27 6.97 -24.31
N GLU A 232 6.39 7.27 -24.98
CA GLU A 232 6.76 6.74 -26.30
C GLU A 232 6.68 5.20 -26.30
N THR A 233 7.37 4.55 -25.35
CA THR A 233 7.39 3.08 -25.29
C THR A 233 6.01 2.48 -25.05
N GLN A 234 5.17 3.12 -24.25
CA GLN A 234 3.80 2.67 -24.00
C GLN A 234 2.89 2.85 -25.20
N LYS A 235 2.96 4.01 -25.87
CA LYS A 235 2.05 4.38 -26.94
C LYS A 235 2.42 3.71 -28.25
N ASP A 236 3.69 3.80 -28.63
CA ASP A 236 4.16 3.47 -29.97
C ASP A 236 4.61 2.01 -30.05
N TYR A 237 5.20 1.49 -28.97
CA TYR A 237 5.71 0.11 -28.92
C TYR A 237 4.85 -0.86 -28.13
N LYS A 238 3.79 -0.37 -27.46
CA LYS A 238 2.93 -1.16 -26.55
C LYS A 238 3.74 -1.93 -25.49
N PHE A 239 4.86 -1.34 -25.05
CA PHE A 239 5.80 -1.96 -24.13
C PHE A 239 5.98 -1.13 -22.86
N THR A 240 6.35 -1.76 -21.76
CA THR A 240 6.64 -1.09 -20.48
C THR A 240 7.89 -1.68 -19.85
N PHE A 241 8.67 -0.83 -19.18
CA PHE A 241 9.91 -1.24 -18.54
C PHE A 241 9.87 -1.07 -17.03
N GLY A 242 10.56 -1.96 -16.31
CA GLY A 242 10.93 -1.70 -14.92
C GLY A 242 12.00 -0.62 -14.82
N MET A 243 12.11 0.01 -13.65
CA MET A 243 13.04 1.12 -13.39
C MET A 243 14.50 0.83 -13.80
N SER A 244 14.98 -0.39 -13.53
CA SER A 244 16.35 -0.79 -13.88
C SER A 244 16.59 -0.80 -15.40
N THR A 245 15.64 -1.30 -16.20
CA THR A 245 15.78 -1.33 -17.66
C THR A 245 15.65 0.07 -18.23
N LEU A 246 14.71 0.87 -17.72
CA LEU A 246 14.54 2.28 -18.10
C LEU A 246 15.83 3.08 -17.85
N THR A 247 16.49 2.86 -16.71
CA THR A 247 17.79 3.47 -16.38
C THR A 247 18.85 3.14 -17.43
N LEU A 248 18.94 1.87 -17.85
CA LEU A 248 19.91 1.44 -18.87
C LEU A 248 19.65 2.09 -20.24
N ILE A 249 18.38 2.29 -20.61
CA ILE A 249 17.99 2.97 -21.85
C ILE A 249 18.45 4.43 -21.81
N LEU A 250 18.06 5.17 -20.77
CA LEU A 250 18.41 6.59 -20.60
C LEU A 250 19.93 6.82 -20.51
N LYS A 251 20.67 5.88 -19.91
CA LYS A 251 22.13 5.92 -19.81
C LYS A 251 22.85 5.57 -21.13
N GLY A 252 22.14 5.00 -22.10
CA GLY A 252 22.74 4.56 -23.37
C GLY A 252 23.60 3.30 -23.21
N SER A 253 23.21 2.40 -22.32
CA SER A 253 24.00 1.22 -21.96
C SER A 253 24.14 0.22 -23.12
N LYS A 254 25.34 -0.33 -23.32
CA LYS A 254 25.61 -1.43 -24.26
C LYS A 254 25.35 -2.83 -23.67
N SER A 255 24.69 -2.92 -22.52
CA SER A 255 24.37 -4.20 -21.87
C SER A 255 23.55 -5.12 -22.79
N LYS A 256 23.75 -6.44 -22.67
CA LYS A 256 22.96 -7.46 -23.40
C LYS A 256 21.44 -7.36 -23.16
N LYS A 257 21.01 -6.67 -22.09
CA LYS A 257 19.59 -6.39 -21.80
C LYS A 257 18.97 -5.36 -22.76
N ILE A 258 19.79 -4.53 -23.41
CA ILE A 258 19.34 -3.50 -24.36
C ILE A 258 19.33 -4.10 -25.77
N LYS A 259 18.13 -4.25 -26.32
CA LYS A 259 17.92 -4.75 -27.69
C LYS A 259 18.12 -3.64 -28.72
N ASP A 260 18.38 -3.99 -29.98
CA ASP A 260 18.68 -2.99 -31.02
C ASP A 260 17.53 -2.01 -31.27
N TRP A 261 16.28 -2.45 -31.14
CA TRP A 261 15.13 -1.54 -31.24
C TRP A 261 15.09 -0.52 -30.10
N MET A 262 15.59 -0.86 -28.91
CA MET A 262 15.63 0.07 -27.76
C MET A 262 16.67 1.18 -27.97
N LYS A 263 17.70 0.92 -28.78
CA LYS A 263 18.71 1.93 -29.15
C LYS A 263 18.17 3.00 -30.10
N LYS A 264 17.01 2.75 -30.70
CA LYS A 264 16.31 3.68 -31.62
C LYS A 264 15.29 4.58 -30.90
N LEU A 265 15.09 4.36 -29.59
CA LEU A 265 14.17 5.17 -28.79
C LEU A 265 14.69 6.61 -28.70
N SER A 266 13.76 7.57 -28.67
CA SER A 266 14.06 9.00 -28.78
C SER A 266 15.02 9.51 -27.71
N HIS A 267 14.98 8.93 -26.50
CA HIS A 267 15.82 9.34 -25.38
C HIS A 267 16.87 8.30 -24.97
N TYR A 268 17.24 7.39 -25.88
CA TYR A 268 18.34 6.46 -25.63
C TYR A 268 19.66 7.23 -25.48
N GLY A 269 20.27 7.14 -24.30
CA GLY A 269 21.53 7.83 -23.99
C GLY A 269 21.41 9.31 -23.65
N SER A 270 20.20 9.87 -23.53
CA SER A 270 20.01 11.29 -23.18
C SER A 270 20.55 11.66 -21.80
N MET A 271 20.72 10.69 -20.89
CA MET A 271 21.26 10.90 -19.53
C MET A 271 22.63 10.24 -19.35
N LYS A 272 23.45 10.18 -20.41
CA LYS A 272 24.76 9.50 -20.40
C LYS A 272 25.73 10.04 -19.33
N SER A 273 25.65 11.31 -18.95
CA SER A 273 26.52 11.94 -17.94
C SER A 273 26.12 11.62 -16.49
N MET A 274 24.85 11.32 -16.21
CA MET A 274 24.32 11.13 -14.85
C MET A 274 24.65 9.76 -14.27
N LYS A 275 24.83 9.62 -12.96
CA LYS A 275 25.04 8.28 -12.36
C LYS A 275 23.73 7.49 -12.41
N ASP A 276 23.84 6.15 -12.45
CA ASP A 276 22.68 5.26 -12.41
C ASP A 276 21.81 5.47 -11.16
N THR A 277 22.42 5.88 -10.05
CA THR A 277 21.72 6.24 -8.80
C THR A 277 20.83 7.46 -8.99
N ASP A 278 21.33 8.47 -9.70
CA ASP A 278 20.68 9.77 -9.84
C ASP A 278 19.51 9.66 -10.83
N ILE A 279 19.68 8.90 -11.91
CA ILE A 279 18.58 8.58 -12.85
C ILE A 279 17.47 7.80 -12.12
N LYS A 280 17.82 6.82 -11.29
CA LYS A 280 16.83 6.09 -10.49
C LYS A 280 16.10 7.01 -9.52
N GLU A 281 16.80 7.97 -8.92
CA GLU A 281 16.20 8.95 -8.03
C GLU A 281 15.25 9.89 -8.77
N LEU A 282 15.60 10.35 -9.97
CA LEU A 282 14.69 11.10 -10.84
C LEU A 282 13.46 10.30 -11.26
N ILE A 283 13.60 9.01 -11.56
CA ILE A 283 12.44 8.14 -11.86
C ILE A 283 11.54 8.03 -10.62
N LYS A 284 12.11 7.85 -9.42
CA LYS A 284 11.33 7.85 -8.17
C LYS A 284 10.65 9.19 -7.93
N LYS A 285 11.34 10.32 -8.10
CA LYS A 285 10.74 11.65 -8.03
C LYS A 285 9.59 11.77 -9.03
N SER A 286 9.77 11.33 -10.26
CA SER A 286 8.71 11.33 -11.27
C SER A 286 7.46 10.53 -10.83
N ILE A 287 7.65 9.46 -10.05
CA ILE A 287 6.55 8.70 -9.44
C ILE A 287 5.95 9.46 -8.24
N GLU A 288 6.78 10.05 -7.39
CA GLU A 288 6.38 10.87 -6.23
C GLU A 288 5.52 12.07 -6.65
N TYR A 289 5.93 12.79 -7.70
CA TYR A 289 5.19 13.89 -8.34
C TYR A 289 4.04 13.41 -9.23
N ARG A 290 3.79 12.08 -9.28
CA ARG A 290 2.70 11.44 -10.04
C ARG A 290 2.73 11.69 -11.55
N TYR A 291 3.88 12.02 -12.12
CA TYR A 291 4.07 12.00 -13.57
C TYR A 291 4.15 10.57 -14.11
N LEU A 292 4.69 9.66 -13.28
CA LEU A 292 4.74 8.24 -13.51
C LEU A 292 4.03 7.48 -12.38
N ILE A 293 3.71 6.21 -12.63
CA ILE A 293 3.27 5.25 -11.62
C ILE A 293 4.07 3.97 -11.71
N ASN A 294 4.20 3.28 -10.57
CA ASN A 294 4.61 1.89 -10.56
C ASN A 294 3.38 0.99 -10.68
N SER A 295 3.34 0.14 -11.71
CA SER A 295 2.23 -0.76 -12.00
C SER A 295 2.72 -2.19 -12.00
N GLU A 296 2.02 -3.09 -11.31
CA GLU A 296 2.21 -4.52 -11.52
C GLU A 296 1.56 -4.93 -12.85
N VAL A 297 2.23 -5.80 -13.63
CA VAL A 297 1.66 -6.37 -14.87
C VAL A 297 1.38 -7.85 -14.75
N LYS A 298 2.33 -8.66 -14.26
CA LYS A 298 2.19 -10.11 -14.01
C LYS A 298 3.19 -10.55 -12.93
N GLU A 299 2.78 -11.47 -12.05
CA GLU A 299 3.68 -12.24 -11.18
C GLU A 299 4.66 -11.39 -10.33
N GLY A 300 4.22 -10.25 -9.80
CA GLY A 300 5.09 -9.34 -9.03
C GLY A 300 6.08 -8.54 -9.88
N VAL A 301 5.97 -8.59 -11.21
CA VAL A 301 6.76 -7.75 -12.11
C VAL A 301 6.16 -6.35 -12.13
N HIS A 302 6.94 -5.42 -11.61
CA HIS A 302 6.64 -4.00 -11.54
C HIS A 302 7.26 -3.24 -12.72
N VAL A 303 6.44 -2.42 -13.37
CA VAL A 303 6.82 -1.58 -14.51
C VAL A 303 6.41 -0.13 -14.27
N VAL A 304 7.12 0.80 -14.90
CA VAL A 304 6.81 2.22 -14.85
C VAL A 304 5.86 2.58 -15.99
N LYS A 305 4.80 3.35 -15.69
CA LYS A 305 3.82 3.84 -16.66
C LYS A 305 3.60 5.34 -16.51
N CYS A 306 3.41 6.04 -17.62
CA CYS A 306 3.04 7.43 -17.68
C CYS A 306 1.58 7.62 -17.21
N THR A 307 1.36 8.67 -16.41
CA THR A 307 0.04 9.04 -15.91
C THR A 307 -0.59 10.12 -16.78
N LYS A 308 -1.85 10.50 -16.49
CA LYS A 308 -2.44 11.71 -17.07
C LYS A 308 -1.67 12.98 -16.69
N GLY A 309 -1.08 13.04 -15.49
CA GLY A 309 -0.24 14.15 -15.05
C GLY A 309 1.07 14.21 -15.83
N GLY A 310 1.72 13.07 -16.04
CA GLY A 310 2.94 12.99 -16.87
C GLY A 310 2.67 13.37 -18.31
N LEU A 311 1.54 12.93 -18.87
CA LEU A 311 1.14 13.33 -20.21
C LEU A 311 0.96 14.85 -20.31
N LYS A 312 0.26 15.47 -19.33
CA LYS A 312 0.12 16.93 -19.30
C LYS A 312 1.47 17.63 -19.26
N LEU A 313 2.40 17.17 -18.42
CA LEU A 313 3.74 17.74 -18.26
C LEU A 313 4.52 17.78 -19.59
N ILE A 314 4.46 16.73 -20.39
CA ILE A 314 5.21 16.65 -21.66
C ILE A 314 4.48 17.30 -22.84
N THR A 315 3.21 17.69 -22.66
CA THR A 315 2.41 18.42 -23.66
C THR A 315 2.27 19.91 -23.38
N SER A 316 2.68 20.36 -22.19
CA SER A 316 2.80 21.77 -21.79
C SER A 316 4.19 22.31 -22.08
#